data_AF-A0A336N142-F1
#
_entry.id   AF-A0A336N142-F1
#
_cell.length_a   1.000
_cell.length_b   1.000
_cell.length_c   1.000
_cell.angle_alpha   90.00
_cell.angle_beta   90.00
_cell.angle_gamma   90.00
#
_symmetry.space_group_name_H-M   'P 1'
#
loop_
_entity.id
_entity.type
_entity.pdbx_description
1 polymer ?
#
loop_
_entity_poly.entity_id
_entity_poly.type
_entity_poly.pdbx_seq_one_letter_code
_entity_poly.pdbx_strand_id
1 'polypeptide(L)'
;MCKPVVFLFLGTSLLYMPCVGSLSIYKHLQNNETILSFGLSTKFYGISQFESNLRYFTPLFIFDIIIYVPMVVSYGVQVILIPFLCNFIATYLEYIQLRLNAIYIESKQTSQSEARLIKLMKGIYQDHYDAMKFVKALNEIFNGVFLVKVAISSFLYCLLFFILTQVEDNYLLIKAVALVICLQLDVLLICIYGDRLITQSLNISVACYDVKWYNASIKFQKMIAMMIMMTNIPLKVTAWDFGDISIQSYGTIMRRTYSYFTLMHNGSEEQEGAKLNQI
;
A
#
# COMPACT_ATOMS: atom_id res chain seq x y z
N MET A 1 -11.11 -1.40 -19.58
CA MET A 1 -11.76 -2.58 -18.97
C MET A 1 -11.46 -2.58 -17.48
N CYS A 2 -12.39 -2.11 -16.64
CA CYS A 2 -12.26 -2.26 -15.18
C CYS A 2 -12.37 -3.75 -14.83
N LYS A 3 -11.30 -4.35 -14.31
CA LYS A 3 -11.28 -5.76 -13.93
C LYS A 3 -12.25 -5.98 -12.75
N PRO A 4 -13.05 -7.07 -12.74
CA PRO A 4 -14.03 -7.37 -11.67
C PRO A 4 -13.40 -7.43 -10.26
N VAL A 5 -12.10 -7.69 -10.22
CA VAL A 5 -11.24 -7.63 -9.02
C VAL A 5 -11.28 -6.25 -8.35
N VAL A 6 -11.27 -5.14 -9.11
CA VAL A 6 -11.29 -3.77 -8.57
C VAL A 6 -12.65 -3.46 -7.93
N PHE A 7 -13.76 -3.96 -8.48
CA PHE A 7 -15.09 -3.79 -7.90
C PHE A 7 -15.27 -4.59 -6.60
N LEU A 8 -14.73 -5.80 -6.53
CA LEU A 8 -14.68 -6.58 -5.29
C LEU A 8 -13.92 -5.82 -4.18
N PHE A 9 -12.81 -5.15 -4.52
CA PHE A 9 -11.98 -4.40 -3.56
C PHE A 9 -12.53 -3.02 -3.17
N LEU A 10 -13.24 -2.33 -4.08
CA LEU A 10 -13.97 -1.11 -3.75
C LEU A 10 -15.20 -1.41 -2.86
N GLY A 11 -15.88 -2.54 -3.13
CA GLY A 11 -17.03 -2.99 -2.35
C GLY A 11 -16.68 -3.34 -0.91
N THR A 12 -15.50 -3.94 -0.65
CA THR A 12 -15.02 -4.15 0.72
C THR A 12 -14.81 -2.82 1.45
N SER A 13 -14.08 -1.88 0.87
CA SER A 13 -13.71 -0.63 1.56
C SER A 13 -14.92 0.27 1.93
N LEU A 14 -15.99 0.25 1.13
CA LEU A 14 -17.21 1.04 1.35
C LEU A 14 -18.20 0.41 2.35
N LEU A 15 -18.14 -0.90 2.58
CA LEU A 15 -19.02 -1.61 3.51
C LEU A 15 -18.50 -1.67 4.95
N TYR A 16 -17.30 -1.12 5.22
CA TYR A 16 -16.79 -0.99 6.59
C TYR A 16 -17.55 0.07 7.40
N MET A 17 -18.04 1.13 6.74
CA MET A 17 -18.70 2.28 7.38
C MET A 17 -20.11 1.96 7.95
N PRO A 18 -20.99 1.22 7.26
CA PRO A 18 -22.30 0.86 7.79
C PRO A 18 -22.24 -0.07 9.01
N CYS A 19 -21.29 -1.01 9.05
CA CYS A 19 -21.20 -2.04 10.09
C CYS A 19 -20.64 -1.53 11.43
N VAL A 20 -19.73 -0.56 11.40
CA VAL A 20 -19.30 0.11 12.65
C VAL A 20 -20.45 0.95 13.22
N GLY A 21 -21.30 1.50 12.34
CA GLY A 21 -22.59 2.10 12.69
C GLY A 21 -23.48 1.14 13.47
N SER A 22 -23.76 -0.07 12.96
CA SER A 22 -24.65 -1.03 13.62
C SER A 22 -24.12 -1.57 14.96
N LEU A 23 -22.80 -1.77 15.10
CA LEU A 23 -22.18 -2.18 16.37
C LEU A 23 -22.20 -1.08 17.43
N SER A 24 -22.04 0.18 17.01
CA SER A 24 -22.13 1.34 17.91
C SER A 24 -23.56 1.56 18.42
N ILE A 25 -24.57 1.28 17.59
CA ILE A 25 -25.99 1.27 17.98
C ILE A 25 -26.26 0.16 19.01
N TYR A 26 -25.70 -1.04 18.84
CA TYR A 26 -25.85 -2.13 19.79
C TYR A 26 -25.23 -1.82 21.17
N LYS A 27 -24.05 -1.20 21.21
CA LYS A 27 -23.43 -0.73 22.47
C LYS A 27 -24.20 0.41 23.12
N HIS A 28 -24.73 1.34 22.33
CA HIS A 28 -25.61 2.41 22.82
C HIS A 28 -26.83 1.82 23.56
N LEU A 29 -27.42 0.76 23.03
CA LEU A 29 -28.55 0.05 23.64
C LEU A 29 -28.22 -0.66 24.95
N GLN A 30 -26.95 -1.07 25.14
CA GLN A 30 -26.53 -1.76 26.35
C GLN A 30 -26.05 -0.80 27.46
N ASN A 31 -25.55 0.39 27.10
CA ASN A 31 -24.98 1.37 28.05
C ASN A 31 -25.80 2.66 28.24
N ASN A 32 -26.88 2.89 27.48
CA ASN A 32 -27.75 4.07 27.61
C ASN A 32 -27.04 5.44 27.43
N GLU A 33 -25.91 5.49 26.72
CA GLU A 33 -25.12 6.72 26.48
C GLU A 33 -25.51 7.42 25.16
N THR A 34 -25.72 8.74 25.16
CA THR A 34 -26.35 9.51 24.07
C THR A 34 -25.52 9.75 22.80
N ILE A 35 -24.30 9.22 22.69
CA ILE A 35 -23.35 9.61 21.62
C ILE A 35 -22.81 8.35 20.92
N LEU A 36 -23.08 8.23 19.61
CA LEU A 36 -22.49 7.20 18.74
C LEU A 36 -20.99 7.48 18.54
N SER A 37 -20.18 6.43 18.33
CA SER A 37 -18.71 6.47 18.17
C SER A 37 -18.19 7.40 17.05
N PHE A 38 -19.06 8.01 16.24
CA PHE A 38 -18.69 8.95 15.18
C PHE A 38 -19.48 10.28 15.25
N GLY A 39 -20.16 10.59 16.36
CA GLY A 39 -20.85 11.87 16.54
C GLY A 39 -22.13 12.06 15.71
N LEU A 40 -22.63 11.01 15.04
CA LEU A 40 -23.89 11.08 14.28
C LEU A 40 -25.11 10.97 15.22
N SER A 41 -26.11 11.85 15.02
CA SER A 41 -27.29 11.93 15.88
C SER A 41 -28.25 10.74 15.70
N THR A 42 -28.71 10.18 16.81
CA THR A 42 -29.68 9.08 16.92
C THR A 42 -31.04 9.35 16.26
N LYS A 43 -31.36 10.62 15.96
CA LYS A 43 -32.57 11.00 15.21
C LYS A 43 -32.56 10.54 13.76
N PHE A 44 -31.39 10.36 13.15
CA PHE A 44 -31.27 9.93 11.76
C PHE A 44 -31.77 8.48 11.53
N TYR A 45 -31.75 7.67 12.60
CA TYR A 45 -32.08 6.25 12.56
C TYR A 45 -33.47 5.90 13.13
N GLY A 46 -34.27 6.87 13.59
CA GLY A 46 -35.66 6.61 14.01
C GLY A 46 -35.80 5.67 15.23
N ILE A 47 -34.92 5.82 16.24
CA ILE A 47 -34.82 4.93 17.42
C ILE A 47 -36.06 5.01 18.36
N SER A 48 -37.03 5.89 18.13
CA SER A 48 -38.23 6.00 18.98
C SER A 48 -39.27 4.88 18.79
N GLN A 49 -39.09 3.95 17.84
CA GLN A 49 -39.96 2.78 17.58
C GLN A 49 -39.31 1.44 17.97
N PHE A 50 -38.29 1.50 18.84
CA PHE A 50 -37.32 0.42 19.06
C PHE A 50 -37.86 -0.83 19.77
N GLU A 51 -38.80 -0.70 20.72
CA GLU A 51 -39.29 -1.84 21.50
C GLU A 51 -40.15 -2.83 20.70
N SER A 52 -40.80 -2.41 19.60
CA SER A 52 -41.74 -3.25 18.86
C SER A 52 -41.13 -4.04 17.68
N ASN A 53 -39.88 -3.75 17.26
CA ASN A 53 -39.32 -4.22 15.98
C ASN A 53 -38.06 -5.11 16.06
N LEU A 54 -37.75 -5.68 17.22
CA LEU A 54 -36.56 -6.53 17.44
C LEU A 54 -36.45 -7.72 16.46
N ARG A 55 -37.60 -8.26 15.99
CA ARG A 55 -37.66 -9.41 15.06
C ARG A 55 -37.12 -9.11 13.66
N TYR A 56 -37.13 -7.85 13.22
CA TYR A 56 -36.61 -7.46 11.90
C TYR A 56 -35.11 -7.14 11.93
N PHE A 57 -34.55 -6.80 13.09
CA PHE A 57 -33.14 -6.49 13.23
C PHE A 57 -32.25 -7.73 13.30
N THR A 58 -32.71 -8.83 13.91
CA THR A 58 -31.94 -10.08 13.98
C THR A 58 -31.46 -10.61 12.61
N PRO A 59 -32.31 -10.70 11.56
CA PRO A 59 -31.83 -11.12 10.24
C PRO A 59 -30.88 -10.10 9.59
N LEU A 60 -31.01 -8.80 9.86
CA LEU A 60 -30.09 -7.77 9.38
C LEU A 60 -28.70 -7.92 10.02
N PHE A 61 -28.63 -8.16 11.33
CA PHE A 61 -27.35 -8.43 12.01
C PHE A 61 -26.68 -9.71 11.51
N ILE A 62 -27.45 -10.76 11.25
CA ILE A 62 -26.92 -12.01 10.66
C ILE A 62 -26.38 -11.73 9.25
N PHE A 63 -27.10 -10.96 8.44
CA PHE A 63 -26.66 -10.55 7.10
C PHE A 63 -25.37 -9.72 7.14
N ASP A 64 -25.27 -8.75 8.07
CA ASP A 64 -24.06 -7.95 8.28
C ASP A 64 -22.85 -8.82 8.66
N ILE A 65 -23.03 -9.80 9.56
CA ILE A 65 -21.96 -10.73 9.96
C ILE A 65 -21.50 -11.57 8.76
N ILE A 66 -22.45 -12.07 7.96
CA ILE A 66 -22.17 -12.88 6.76
C ILE A 66 -21.35 -12.09 5.73
N ILE A 67 -21.54 -10.78 5.62
CA ILE A 67 -20.76 -9.92 4.71
C ILE A 67 -19.41 -9.53 5.32
N TYR A 68 -19.41 -9.17 6.60
CA TYR A 68 -18.24 -8.62 7.28
C TYR A 68 -17.11 -9.65 7.43
N VAL A 69 -17.44 -10.89 7.82
CA VAL A 69 -16.41 -11.92 8.06
C VAL A 69 -15.59 -12.23 6.80
N PRO A 70 -16.19 -12.52 5.62
CA PRO A 70 -15.44 -12.70 4.38
C PRO A 70 -14.64 -11.48 3.95
N MET A 71 -15.15 -10.28 4.23
CA MET A 71 -14.48 -9.04 3.90
C MET A 71 -13.17 -8.85 4.68
N VAL A 72 -13.20 -9.08 6.00
CA VAL A 72 -12.01 -9.02 6.86
C VAL A 72 -10.98 -10.05 6.43
N VAL A 73 -11.43 -11.29 6.13
CA VAL A 73 -10.54 -12.34 5.64
C VAL A 73 -9.91 -11.95 4.31
N SER A 74 -10.69 -11.42 3.36
CA SER A 74 -10.18 -10.96 2.07
C SER A 74 -9.15 -9.83 2.21
N TYR A 75 -9.41 -8.87 3.10
CA TYR A 75 -8.46 -7.79 3.38
C TYR A 75 -7.16 -8.34 3.98
N GLY A 76 -7.24 -9.22 4.97
CA GLY A 76 -6.07 -9.87 5.58
C GLY A 76 -5.23 -10.63 4.55
N VAL A 77 -5.88 -11.34 3.62
CA VAL A 77 -5.18 -12.02 2.52
C VAL A 77 -4.44 -11.01 1.64
N GLN A 78 -5.02 -9.87 1.30
CA GLN A 78 -4.36 -8.85 0.47
C GLN A 78 -3.15 -8.23 1.16
N VAL A 79 -3.28 -7.91 2.45
CA VAL A 79 -2.20 -7.33 3.28
C VAL A 79 -0.99 -8.25 3.31
N ILE A 80 -1.19 -9.58 3.28
CA ILE A 80 -0.09 -10.54 3.30
C ILE A 80 0.43 -10.83 1.88
N LEU A 81 -0.48 -11.02 0.91
CA LEU A 81 -0.15 -11.48 -0.44
C LEU A 81 0.72 -10.47 -1.20
N ILE A 82 0.36 -9.18 -1.19
CA ILE A 82 1.06 -8.18 -2.02
C ILE A 82 2.52 -8.00 -1.54
N PRO A 83 2.80 -7.77 -0.24
CA PRO A 83 4.15 -7.75 0.30
C PRO A 83 4.93 -9.03 0.02
N PHE A 84 4.28 -10.20 0.15
CA PHE A 84 4.90 -11.48 -0.13
C PHE A 84 5.38 -11.58 -1.59
N LEU A 85 4.53 -11.20 -2.56
CA LEU A 85 4.89 -11.22 -3.98
C LEU A 85 6.00 -10.22 -4.30
N CYS A 86 5.96 -9.01 -3.73
CA CYS A 86 7.02 -8.02 -3.91
C CYS A 86 8.36 -8.51 -3.33
N ASN A 87 8.32 -9.09 -2.13
CA ASN A 87 9.49 -9.65 -1.48
C ASN A 87 10.05 -10.87 -2.22
N PHE A 88 9.18 -11.72 -2.78
CA PHE A 88 9.56 -12.85 -3.60
C PHE A 88 10.38 -12.41 -4.81
N ILE A 89 9.92 -11.39 -5.56
CA ILE A 89 10.69 -10.84 -6.68
C ILE A 89 11.98 -10.19 -6.19
N ALA A 90 11.93 -9.39 -5.12
CA ALA A 90 13.13 -8.71 -4.61
C ALA A 90 14.22 -9.72 -4.24
N THR A 91 13.84 -10.85 -3.62
CA THR A 91 14.74 -11.96 -3.31
C THR A 91 15.21 -12.68 -4.58
N TYR A 92 14.36 -12.83 -5.59
CA TYR A 92 14.75 -13.39 -6.89
C TYR A 92 15.76 -12.50 -7.63
N LEU A 93 15.64 -11.18 -7.55
CA LEU A 93 16.62 -10.22 -8.09
C LEU A 93 17.95 -10.28 -7.33
N GLU A 94 17.90 -10.40 -6.00
CA GLU A 94 19.07 -10.60 -5.15
C GLU A 94 19.80 -11.92 -5.51
N TYR A 95 19.05 -12.99 -5.80
CA TYR A 95 19.61 -14.24 -6.32
C TYR A 95 20.30 -14.07 -7.68
N ILE A 96 19.71 -13.30 -8.61
CA ILE A 96 20.35 -12.97 -9.89
C ILE A 96 21.65 -12.21 -9.67
N GLN A 97 21.67 -11.24 -8.74
CA GLN A 97 22.86 -10.48 -8.39
C GLN A 97 23.97 -11.39 -7.86
N LEU A 98 23.65 -12.35 -6.98
CA LEU A 98 24.63 -13.32 -6.47
C LEU A 98 25.21 -14.19 -7.58
N ARG A 99 24.40 -14.64 -8.53
CA ARG A 99 24.88 -15.40 -9.70
C ARG A 99 25.79 -14.58 -10.61
N LEU A 100 25.49 -13.29 -10.75
CA LEU A 100 26.31 -12.38 -11.52
C LEU A 100 27.67 -12.12 -10.84
N ASN A 101 27.68 -11.98 -9.52
CA ASN A 101 28.91 -11.90 -8.72
C ASN A 101 29.74 -13.19 -8.82
N ALA A 102 29.10 -14.35 -8.89
CA ALA A 102 29.82 -15.60 -9.16
C ALA A 102 30.51 -15.60 -10.53
N ILE A 103 29.85 -15.08 -11.58
CA ILE A 103 30.47 -14.88 -12.91
C ILE A 103 31.65 -13.90 -12.83
N TYR A 104 31.54 -12.83 -12.05
CA TYR A 104 32.65 -11.92 -11.82
C TYR A 104 33.86 -12.63 -11.21
N ILE A 105 33.66 -13.47 -10.19
CA ILE A 105 34.73 -14.26 -9.56
C ILE A 105 35.33 -15.27 -10.54
N GLU A 106 34.50 -16.00 -11.29
CA GLU A 106 34.94 -16.95 -12.30
C GLU A 106 35.74 -16.27 -13.42
N SER A 107 35.34 -15.06 -13.85
CA SER A 107 36.05 -14.26 -14.84
C SER A 107 37.43 -13.78 -14.35
N LYS A 108 37.63 -13.70 -13.03
CA LYS A 108 38.88 -13.25 -12.41
C LYS A 108 39.91 -14.37 -12.29
N GLN A 109 39.49 -15.62 -12.11
CA GLN A 109 40.40 -16.71 -11.71
C GLN A 109 41.03 -17.51 -12.85
N THR A 110 40.41 -17.71 -14.03
CA THR A 110 41.01 -18.57 -15.07
C THR A 110 40.39 -18.35 -16.46
N SER A 111 41.19 -18.61 -17.50
CA SER A 111 40.86 -18.84 -18.92
C SER A 111 39.77 -19.91 -19.15
N GLN A 112 38.59 -19.73 -18.56
CA GLN A 112 37.46 -20.62 -18.76
C GLN A 112 36.92 -20.53 -20.19
N SER A 113 36.28 -21.61 -20.63
CA SER A 113 35.65 -21.67 -21.94
C SER A 113 34.59 -20.56 -22.05
N GLU A 114 34.85 -19.61 -22.95
CA GLU A 114 33.96 -18.48 -23.26
C GLU A 114 32.51 -18.91 -23.51
N ALA A 115 32.33 -20.11 -24.08
CA ALA A 115 31.04 -20.76 -24.28
C ALA A 115 30.24 -20.95 -22.98
N ARG A 116 30.90 -21.28 -21.86
CA ARG A 116 30.26 -21.44 -20.56
C ARG A 116 29.79 -20.09 -20.01
N LEU A 117 30.63 -19.06 -20.07
CA LEU A 117 30.28 -17.69 -19.64
C LEU A 117 29.10 -17.14 -20.43
N ILE A 118 29.10 -17.32 -21.75
CA ILE A 118 27.97 -16.94 -22.61
C ILE A 118 26.70 -17.69 -22.22
N LYS A 119 26.79 -19.01 -21.95
CA LYS A 119 25.63 -19.81 -21.53
C LYS A 119 25.06 -19.33 -20.20
N LEU A 120 25.92 -19.02 -19.22
CA LEU A 120 25.50 -18.50 -17.91
C LEU A 120 24.84 -17.12 -18.03
N MET A 121 25.44 -16.21 -18.79
CA MET A 121 24.86 -14.88 -19.04
C MET A 121 23.52 -14.95 -19.77
N LYS A 122 23.36 -15.86 -20.74
CA LYS A 122 22.05 -16.09 -21.38
C LYS A 122 20.98 -16.53 -20.38
N GLY A 123 21.35 -17.38 -19.43
CA GLY A 123 20.45 -17.79 -18.34
C GLY A 123 20.03 -16.61 -17.48
N ILE A 124 20.99 -15.81 -17.02
CA ILE A 124 20.73 -14.62 -16.19
C ILE A 124 19.87 -13.58 -16.94
N TYR A 125 20.11 -13.39 -18.23
CA TYR A 125 19.28 -12.54 -19.07
C TYR A 125 17.82 -13.01 -19.09
N GLN A 126 17.60 -14.32 -19.29
CA GLN A 126 16.26 -14.91 -19.31
C GLN A 126 15.58 -14.77 -17.95
N ASP A 127 16.29 -15.05 -16.86
CA ASP A 127 15.80 -14.91 -15.49
C ASP A 127 15.37 -13.46 -15.19
N HIS A 128 16.19 -12.47 -15.57
CA HIS A 128 15.85 -11.05 -15.40
C HIS A 128 14.65 -10.63 -16.25
N TYR A 129 14.56 -11.13 -17.48
CA TYR A 129 13.42 -10.88 -18.37
C TYR A 129 12.11 -11.45 -17.79
N ASP A 130 12.15 -12.64 -17.21
CA ASP A 130 11.00 -13.27 -16.56
C ASP A 130 10.58 -12.49 -15.30
N ALA A 131 11.54 -11.98 -14.51
CA ALA A 131 11.27 -11.08 -13.38
C ALA A 131 10.56 -9.79 -13.83
N MET A 132 11.04 -9.16 -14.91
CA MET A 132 10.42 -7.96 -15.48
C MET A 132 8.97 -8.22 -15.94
N LYS A 133 8.73 -9.37 -16.60
CA LYS A 133 7.38 -9.77 -17.02
C LYS A 133 6.46 -9.98 -15.81
N PHE A 134 6.98 -10.56 -14.73
CA PHE A 134 6.23 -10.77 -13.50
C PHE A 134 5.87 -9.45 -12.80
N VAL A 135 6.81 -8.50 -12.68
CA VAL A 135 6.53 -7.15 -12.14
C VAL A 135 5.48 -6.42 -12.99
N LYS A 136 5.53 -6.55 -14.32
CA LYS A 136 4.52 -5.98 -15.21
C LYS A 136 3.13 -6.58 -14.95
N ALA A 137 3.04 -7.91 -14.79
CA ALA A 137 1.79 -8.58 -14.47
C ALA A 137 1.25 -8.16 -13.09
N LEU A 138 2.11 -8.02 -12.08
CA LEU A 138 1.71 -7.50 -10.76
C LEU A 138 1.15 -6.09 -10.87
N ASN A 139 1.83 -5.20 -11.59
CA ASN A 139 1.33 -3.85 -11.83
C ASN A 139 -0.04 -3.90 -12.49
N GLU A 140 -0.23 -4.64 -13.58
CA GLU A 140 -1.52 -4.70 -14.27
C GLU A 140 -2.68 -5.24 -13.39
N ILE A 141 -2.39 -6.03 -12.35
CA ILE A 141 -3.40 -6.59 -11.43
C ILE A 141 -3.66 -5.63 -10.26
N PHE A 142 -2.61 -5.14 -9.61
CA PHE A 142 -2.70 -4.45 -8.31
C PHE A 142 -2.66 -2.93 -8.40
N ASN A 143 -2.33 -2.36 -9.55
CA ASN A 143 -2.23 -0.92 -9.76
C ASN A 143 -3.48 -0.15 -9.26
N GLY A 144 -4.69 -0.61 -9.60
CA GLY A 144 -5.93 0.00 -9.10
C GLY A 144 -6.13 -0.15 -7.59
N VAL A 145 -5.66 -1.25 -7.01
CA VAL A 145 -5.74 -1.51 -5.55
C VAL A 145 -4.86 -0.52 -4.80
N PHE A 146 -3.65 -0.27 -5.29
CA PHE A 146 -2.74 0.69 -4.67
C PHE A 146 -3.29 2.11 -4.68
N LEU A 147 -3.89 2.54 -5.80
CA LEU A 147 -4.53 3.84 -5.91
C LEU A 147 -5.65 3.99 -4.86
N VAL A 148 -6.52 2.99 -4.75
CA VAL A 148 -7.61 2.98 -3.77
C VAL A 148 -7.06 3.00 -2.34
N LYS A 149 -6.02 2.21 -2.02
CA LYS A 149 -5.39 2.22 -0.69
C LYS A 149 -4.82 3.60 -0.32
N VAL A 150 -4.15 4.27 -1.26
CA VAL A 150 -3.59 5.62 -1.03
C VAL A 150 -4.70 6.68 -0.88
N ALA A 151 -5.77 6.57 -1.66
CA ALA A 151 -6.92 7.48 -1.54
C ALA A 151 -7.63 7.32 -0.20
N ILE A 152 -7.89 6.07 0.22
CA ILE A 152 -8.52 5.76 1.51
C ILE A 152 -7.65 6.24 2.67
N SER A 153 -6.34 6.00 2.64
CA SER A 153 -5.45 6.46 3.72
C SER A 153 -5.45 7.99 3.84
N SER A 154 -5.41 8.70 2.72
CA SER A 154 -5.51 10.17 2.69
C SER A 154 -6.83 10.67 3.28
N PHE A 155 -7.94 10.02 2.95
CA PHE A 155 -9.25 10.35 3.51
C PHE A 155 -9.34 10.07 5.01
N LEU A 156 -8.78 8.96 5.48
CA LEU A 156 -8.74 8.60 6.91
C LEU A 156 -7.92 9.59 7.73
N TYR A 157 -6.84 10.14 7.19
CA TYR A 157 -6.14 11.26 7.85
C TYR A 157 -7.04 12.48 8.03
N CYS A 158 -7.80 12.85 7.00
CA CYS A 158 -8.74 13.96 7.09
C CYS A 158 -9.78 13.73 8.20
N LEU A 159 -10.34 12.52 8.28
CA LEU A 159 -11.27 12.14 9.36
C LEU A 159 -10.60 12.14 10.74
N LEU A 160 -9.36 11.67 10.84
CA LEU A 160 -8.61 11.70 12.09
C LEU A 160 -8.49 13.13 12.61
N PHE A 161 -8.09 14.06 11.73
CA PHE A 161 -7.96 15.47 12.10
C PHE A 161 -9.29 16.06 12.54
N PHE A 162 -10.39 15.76 11.83
CA PHE A 162 -11.71 16.21 12.23
C PHE A 162 -12.07 15.72 13.65
N ILE A 163 -11.85 14.43 13.94
CA ILE A 163 -12.08 13.84 15.27
C ILE A 163 -11.22 14.54 16.34
N LEU A 164 -9.95 14.80 16.05
CA LEU A 164 -9.04 15.50 16.98
C LEU A 164 -9.53 16.91 17.34
N THR A 165 -10.26 17.59 16.45
CA THR A 165 -10.78 18.95 16.71
C THR A 165 -12.15 19.00 17.39
N GLN A 166 -12.96 17.93 17.29
CA GLN A 166 -14.37 17.94 17.69
C GLN A 166 -14.66 17.08 18.93
N VAL A 167 -13.79 16.12 19.26
CA VAL A 167 -14.05 15.10 20.29
C VAL A 167 -13.22 15.39 21.54
N GLU A 168 -13.91 15.69 22.64
CA GLU A 168 -13.30 15.84 23.97
C GLU A 168 -13.14 14.49 24.71
N ASP A 169 -13.81 13.43 24.25
CA ASP A 169 -13.67 12.08 24.82
C ASP A 169 -12.32 11.44 24.44
N ASN A 170 -11.40 11.44 25.41
CA ASN A 170 -10.08 10.82 25.30
C ASN A 170 -10.13 9.35 24.86
N TYR A 171 -11.13 8.57 25.27
CA TYR A 171 -11.21 7.15 24.93
C TYR A 171 -11.54 6.94 23.45
N LEU A 172 -12.47 7.74 22.92
CA LEU A 172 -12.82 7.71 21.50
C LEU A 172 -11.66 8.19 20.63
N LEU A 173 -10.96 9.23 21.07
CA LEU A 173 -9.79 9.77 20.40
C LEU A 173 -8.66 8.73 20.29
N ILE A 174 -8.32 8.04 21.39
CA ILE A 174 -7.28 7.00 21.40
C ILE A 174 -7.61 5.88 20.40
N LYS A 175 -8.87 5.46 20.32
CA LYS A 175 -9.30 4.44 19.35
C LYS A 175 -9.16 4.90 17.92
N ALA A 176 -9.60 6.12 17.61
CA ALA A 176 -9.50 6.69 16.27
C ALA A 176 -8.03 6.80 15.81
N VAL A 177 -7.16 7.31 16.69
CA VAL A 177 -5.72 7.39 16.44
C VAL A 177 -5.12 6.00 16.21
N ALA A 178 -5.41 5.03 17.08
CA ALA A 178 -4.88 3.67 16.95
C ALA A 178 -5.31 3.00 15.64
N LEU A 179 -6.57 3.19 15.21
CA LEU A 179 -7.09 2.66 13.96
C LEU A 179 -6.36 3.26 12.74
N VAL A 180 -6.15 4.57 12.74
CA VAL A 180 -5.47 5.26 11.63
C VAL A 180 -4.00 4.87 11.56
N ILE A 181 -3.31 4.75 12.70
CA ILE A 181 -1.94 4.24 12.73
C ILE A 181 -1.87 2.83 12.14
N CYS A 182 -2.78 1.94 12.52
CA CYS A 182 -2.81 0.56 12.02
C CYS A 182 -2.98 0.49 10.49
N LEU A 183 -3.94 1.24 9.95
CA LEU A 183 -4.18 1.32 8.51
C LEU A 183 -3.00 1.95 7.77
N GLN A 184 -2.29 2.87 8.43
CA GLN A 184 -1.12 3.46 7.85
C GLN A 184 0.09 2.53 7.80
N LEU A 185 0.28 1.72 8.85
CA LEU A 185 1.35 0.72 8.86
C LEU A 185 1.22 -0.25 7.68
N ASP A 186 0.00 -0.60 7.28
CA ASP A 186 -0.24 -1.42 6.08
C ASP A 186 0.27 -0.75 4.79
N VAL A 187 -0.08 0.53 4.58
CA VAL A 187 0.42 1.28 3.41
C VAL A 187 1.94 1.46 3.48
N LEU A 188 2.49 1.76 4.66
CA LEU A 188 3.93 1.90 4.85
C LEU A 188 4.67 0.60 4.53
N LEU A 189 4.15 -0.53 4.98
CA LEU A 189 4.71 -1.86 4.73
C LEU A 189 4.80 -2.13 3.23
N ILE A 190 3.75 -1.84 2.46
CA ILE A 190 3.74 -1.98 1.00
C ILE A 190 4.81 -1.10 0.34
N CYS A 191 4.99 0.13 0.82
CA CYS A 191 5.99 1.06 0.31
C CYS A 191 7.42 0.59 0.62
N ILE A 192 7.66 -0.03 1.78
CA ILE A 192 8.97 -0.62 2.13
C ILE A 192 9.34 -1.73 1.17
N TYR A 193 8.42 -2.66 0.88
CA TYR A 193 8.69 -3.75 -0.06
C TYR A 193 8.81 -3.27 -1.51
N GLY A 194 8.05 -2.24 -1.90
CA GLY A 194 8.20 -1.57 -3.19
C GLY A 194 9.57 -0.90 -3.34
N ASP A 195 10.04 -0.21 -2.31
CA ASP A 195 11.36 0.44 -2.28
C ASP A 195 12.52 -0.58 -2.31
N ARG A 196 12.37 -1.69 -1.57
CA ARG A 196 13.32 -2.81 -1.65
C ARG A 196 13.42 -3.38 -3.06
N LEU A 197 12.29 -3.56 -3.75
CA LEU A 197 12.28 -4.05 -5.13
C LEU A 197 13.05 -3.11 -6.07
N ILE A 198 12.80 -1.80 -5.97
CA ILE A 198 13.49 -0.78 -6.76
C ILE A 198 15.00 -0.84 -6.49
N THR A 199 15.39 -0.86 -5.21
CA THR A 199 16.80 -0.92 -4.79
C THR A 199 17.50 -2.17 -5.33
N GLN A 200 16.89 -3.34 -5.19
CA GLN A 200 17.48 -4.59 -5.70
C GLN A 200 17.58 -4.62 -7.23
N SER A 201 16.63 -3.99 -7.94
CA SER A 201 16.71 -3.89 -9.40
C SER A 201 17.90 -3.06 -9.86
N LEU A 202 18.19 -1.94 -9.18
CA LEU A 202 19.34 -1.07 -9.47
C LEU A 202 20.67 -1.74 -9.12
N ASN A 203 20.71 -2.52 -8.04
CA ASN A 203 21.90 -3.27 -7.64
C ASN A 203 22.37 -4.27 -8.70
N ILE A 204 21.46 -4.82 -9.52
CA ILE A 204 21.84 -5.69 -10.64
C ILE A 204 22.63 -4.89 -11.69
N SER A 205 22.24 -3.65 -11.99
CA SER A 205 22.97 -2.80 -12.93
C SER A 205 24.41 -2.55 -12.46
N VAL A 206 24.58 -2.23 -11.18
CA VAL A 206 25.91 -2.06 -10.57
C VAL A 206 26.73 -3.35 -10.68
N ALA A 207 26.15 -4.48 -10.32
CA ALA A 207 26.84 -5.77 -10.41
C ALA A 207 27.18 -6.17 -11.87
N CYS A 208 26.37 -5.77 -12.86
CA CYS A 208 26.70 -5.95 -14.28
C CYS A 208 27.90 -5.12 -14.71
N TYR A 209 28.01 -3.89 -14.17
CA TYR A 209 29.11 -2.99 -14.46
C TYR A 209 30.44 -3.49 -13.88
N ASP A 210 30.41 -4.14 -12.71
CA ASP A 210 31.59 -4.68 -12.03
C ASP A 210 32.20 -5.90 -12.74
N VAL A 211 31.45 -6.58 -13.60
CA VAL A 211 32.00 -7.65 -14.44
C VAL A 211 33.10 -7.08 -15.33
N LYS A 212 34.26 -7.75 -15.46
CA LYS A 212 35.36 -7.32 -16.34
C LYS A 212 35.06 -7.56 -17.83
N TRP A 213 33.95 -7.01 -18.31
CA TRP A 213 33.43 -7.19 -19.66
C TRP A 213 34.40 -6.71 -20.74
N TYR A 214 35.21 -5.68 -20.45
CA TYR A 214 36.19 -5.11 -21.38
C TYR A 214 37.30 -6.09 -21.80
N ASN A 215 37.58 -7.12 -20.98
CA ASN A 215 38.55 -8.17 -21.29
C ASN A 215 37.93 -9.41 -21.96
N ALA A 216 36.60 -9.45 -22.10
CA ALA A 216 35.88 -10.58 -22.68
C ALA A 216 35.65 -10.39 -24.19
N SER A 217 35.12 -11.43 -24.85
CA SER A 217 34.83 -11.36 -26.28
C SER A 217 33.79 -10.30 -26.62
N ILE A 218 33.82 -9.82 -27.87
CA ILE A 218 32.85 -8.85 -28.41
C ILE A 218 31.40 -9.34 -28.21
N LYS A 219 31.17 -10.66 -28.29
CA LYS A 219 29.85 -11.25 -28.09
C LYS A 219 29.37 -11.10 -26.64
N PHE A 220 30.26 -11.34 -25.68
CA PHE A 220 29.97 -11.18 -24.26
C PHE A 220 29.79 -9.70 -23.89
N GLN A 221 30.63 -8.81 -24.42
CA GLN A 221 30.52 -7.36 -24.26
C GLN A 221 29.14 -6.84 -24.70
N LYS A 222 28.67 -7.25 -25.90
CA LYS A 222 27.35 -6.86 -26.40
C LYS A 222 26.22 -7.35 -25.49
N MET A 223 26.31 -8.57 -24.96
CA MET A 223 25.30 -9.11 -24.04
C MET A 223 25.24 -8.33 -22.72
N ILE A 224 26.39 -8.01 -22.12
CA ILE A 224 26.43 -7.21 -20.89
C ILE A 224 25.93 -5.79 -21.14
N ALA A 225 26.32 -5.17 -22.25
CA ALA A 225 25.84 -3.84 -22.60
C ALA A 225 24.30 -3.79 -22.71
N MET A 226 23.70 -4.79 -23.37
CA MET A 226 22.23 -4.92 -23.41
C MET A 226 21.65 -5.11 -22.01
N MET A 227 22.27 -5.93 -21.18
CA MET A 227 21.79 -6.16 -19.82
C MET A 227 21.86 -4.91 -18.95
N ILE A 228 22.95 -4.13 -19.03
CA ILE A 228 23.09 -2.84 -18.34
C ILE A 228 22.01 -1.84 -18.80
N MET A 229 21.75 -1.76 -20.11
CA MET A 229 20.67 -0.90 -20.62
C MET A 229 19.30 -1.29 -20.06
N MET A 230 19.03 -2.59 -19.91
CA MET A 230 17.78 -3.08 -19.34
C MET A 230 17.68 -2.84 -17.84
N THR A 231 18.74 -3.13 -17.08
CA THR A 231 18.75 -3.06 -15.61
C THR A 231 18.86 -1.63 -15.08
N ASN A 232 19.30 -0.67 -15.90
CA ASN A 232 19.26 0.76 -15.59
C ASN A 232 17.84 1.32 -15.50
N ILE A 233 16.84 0.61 -16.05
CA ILE A 233 15.43 0.97 -15.87
C ILE A 233 14.95 0.23 -14.61
N PRO A 234 14.70 0.93 -13.48
CA PRO A 234 14.34 0.28 -12.24
C PRO A 234 13.01 -0.45 -12.38
N LEU A 235 12.95 -1.67 -11.84
CA LEU A 235 11.71 -2.43 -11.73
C LEU A 235 10.87 -1.84 -10.60
N LYS A 236 9.82 -1.12 -10.97
CA LYS A 236 8.99 -0.36 -10.04
C LYS A 236 7.53 -0.78 -10.09
N VAL A 237 6.89 -0.79 -8.92
CA VAL A 237 5.45 -0.98 -8.80
C VAL A 237 4.77 0.38 -8.82
N THR A 238 3.74 0.56 -9.63
CA THR A 238 3.08 1.86 -9.88
C THR A 238 1.63 1.86 -9.40
N ALA A 239 1.21 2.99 -8.82
CA ALA A 239 -0.19 3.30 -8.51
C ALA A 239 -0.77 4.13 -9.66
N TRP A 240 -1.11 3.46 -10.75
CA TRP A 240 -1.61 4.02 -12.01
C TRP A 240 -0.62 5.04 -12.56
N ASP A 241 -1.08 6.26 -12.79
CA ASP A 241 -0.27 7.41 -13.19
C ASP A 241 0.05 8.33 -12.00
N PHE A 242 -0.42 8.01 -10.78
CA PHE A 242 -0.28 8.89 -9.62
C PHE A 242 1.13 8.83 -9.00
N GLY A 243 1.90 7.80 -9.31
CA GLY A 243 3.30 7.69 -8.92
C GLY A 243 3.75 6.27 -8.59
N ASP A 244 5.04 6.16 -8.27
CA ASP A 244 5.67 4.91 -7.88
C ASP A 244 5.40 4.60 -6.40
N ILE A 245 5.29 3.32 -6.08
CA ILE A 245 5.12 2.85 -4.71
C ILE A 245 6.51 2.75 -4.07
N SER A 246 6.91 3.84 -3.45
CA SER A 246 8.17 3.97 -2.73
C SER A 246 7.95 4.67 -1.39
N ILE A 247 8.94 4.54 -0.51
CA ILE A 247 8.91 5.25 0.78
C ILE A 247 8.95 6.78 0.59
N GLN A 248 9.56 7.23 -0.51
CA GLN A 248 9.63 8.65 -0.89
C GLN A 248 8.25 9.20 -1.28
N SER A 249 7.49 8.46 -2.08
CA SER A 249 6.11 8.84 -2.46
C SER A 249 5.21 8.90 -1.22
N TYR A 250 5.33 7.91 -0.33
CA TYR A 250 4.62 7.89 0.94
C TYR A 250 4.94 9.12 1.80
N GLY A 251 6.22 9.46 1.97
CA GLY A 251 6.64 10.64 2.73
C GLY A 251 6.13 11.95 2.12
N THR A 252 6.05 12.02 0.79
CA THR A 252 5.48 13.17 0.09
C THR A 252 3.98 13.32 0.35
N ILE A 253 3.23 12.21 0.32
CA ILE A 253 1.79 12.21 0.66
C ILE A 253 1.59 12.68 2.10
N MET A 254 2.35 12.13 3.05
CA MET A 254 2.29 12.53 4.47
C MET A 254 2.54 14.02 4.68
N ARG A 255 3.60 14.53 4.06
CA ARG A 255 3.97 15.94 4.18
C ARG A 255 2.88 16.86 3.64
N ARG A 256 2.26 16.50 2.51
CA ARG A 256 1.14 17.24 1.93
C ARG A 256 -0.06 17.24 2.85
N THR A 257 -0.44 16.07 3.36
CA THR A 257 -1.55 15.91 4.32
C THR A 257 -1.34 16.75 5.58
N TYR A 258 -0.14 16.74 6.16
CA TYR A 258 0.20 17.56 7.33
C TYR A 258 0.22 19.07 7.02
N SER A 259 0.70 19.46 5.83
CA SER A 259 0.66 20.85 5.38
C SER A 259 -0.78 21.36 5.22
N TYR A 260 -1.66 20.56 4.61
CA TYR A 260 -3.08 20.90 4.50
C TYR A 260 -3.74 21.03 5.88
N PHE A 261 -3.41 20.13 6.81
CA PHE A 261 -3.88 20.22 8.20
C PHE A 261 -3.46 21.54 8.86
N THR A 262 -2.17 21.86 8.81
CA THR A 262 -1.63 23.08 9.45
C THR A 262 -2.29 24.33 8.88
N LEU A 263 -2.52 24.37 7.57
CA LEU A 263 -3.24 25.49 6.93
C LEU A 263 -4.69 25.62 7.39
N MET A 264 -5.43 24.51 7.50
CA MET A 264 -6.81 24.54 7.98
C MET A 264 -6.90 24.98 9.45
N HIS A 265 -5.98 24.50 10.29
CA HIS A 265 -5.96 24.85 11.71
C HIS A 265 -5.61 26.32 11.93
N ASN A 266 -4.56 26.82 11.27
CA ASN A 266 -4.18 28.23 11.37
C ASN A 266 -5.28 29.15 10.81
N GLY A 267 -5.97 28.72 9.74
CA GLY A 267 -7.12 29.45 9.19
C GLY A 267 -8.32 29.49 10.14
N SER A 268 -8.53 28.48 10.99
CA SER A 268 -9.57 28.52 12.02
C SER A 268 -9.24 29.47 13.17
N GLU A 269 -7.96 29.54 13.58
CA GLU A 269 -7.53 30.47 14.65
C GLU A 269 -7.63 31.94 14.22
N GLU A 270 -7.30 32.26 12.95
CA GLU A 270 -7.45 33.62 12.42
C GLU A 270 -8.91 34.09 12.41
N GLN A 271 -9.88 33.19 12.17
CA GLN A 271 -11.30 33.52 12.20
C GLN A 271 -11.85 33.75 13.62
N GLU A 272 -11.34 33.04 14.63
CA GLU A 272 -11.67 33.30 16.03
C GLU A 272 -11.05 34.60 16.54
N GLY A 273 -9.79 34.86 16.19
CA GLY A 273 -9.11 36.13 16.51
C GLY A 273 -9.78 37.35 15.86
N ALA A 274 -10.25 37.21 14.62
CA ALA A 274 -10.98 38.28 13.93
C ALA A 274 -12.36 38.55 14.54
N LYS A 275 -13.04 37.54 15.10
CA LYS A 275 -14.32 37.71 15.80
C LYS A 275 -14.13 38.35 17.19
N LEU A 276 -13.05 38.05 17.89
CA LEU A 276 -12.73 38.65 19.20
C LEU A 276 -12.31 40.11 19.10
N ASN A 277 -11.70 40.52 17.98
CA ASN A 277 -11.32 41.93 17.74
C ASN A 277 -12.48 42.81 17.21
N GLN A 278 -13.67 42.26 17.01
CA GLN A 278 -14.88 43.00 16.59
C GLN A 278 -15.93 43.17 17.71
N ILE A 279 -15.63 42.72 18.93
CA ILE A 279 -16.43 42.92 20.15
C ILE A 279 -15.67 43.88 21.06
#